data_AF-A0A318TFA7-F1
#
_entry.id   AF-A0A318TFA7-F1
#
_cell.length_a   1.000
_cell.length_b   1.000
_cell.length_c   1.000
_cell.angle_alpha   90.00
_cell.angle_beta   90.00
_cell.angle_gamma   90.00
#
_symmetry.space_group_name_H-M   'P 1'
#
loop_
_entity.id
_entity.type
_entity.pdbx_description
1 polymer ?
#
loop_
_entity_poly.entity_id
_entity_poly.type
_entity_poly.pdbx_seq_one_letter_code
_entity_poly.pdbx_strand_id
1 'polypeptide(L)'
;MTGHLRDDNPYETRSEMFEAFKQSVSGFQDGNKLAMILVQFPPWFDCSVKNVNYIRYVKQQLEEFPIAIEFRNSTWYSEDRKAETIRFLKEQGFIHTVCDEPQAGVGSVPFVVEATHEKALVRIHGRNVYGWRNSGSTENWREVRFLYDYNEEELTDMANKIRNLEKLCKEVFVLFNNNSGHHAADNAKTLQKMLELEFDGLSPKQLDFFEGEF
;
A
#
# COMPACT_ATOMS: atom_id res chain seq x y z
N MET A 1 15.79 1.27 -1.70
CA MET A 1 15.17 2.56 -2.06
C MET A 1 14.49 3.29 -0.89
N THR A 2 13.71 2.63 -0.02
CA THR A 2 12.95 3.33 1.04
C THR A 2 13.55 3.25 2.45
N GLY A 3 14.78 2.74 2.60
CA GLY A 3 15.49 2.70 3.88
C GLY A 3 15.07 1.56 4.83
N HIS A 4 14.43 0.51 4.30
CA HIS A 4 14.06 -0.70 5.07
C HIS A 4 15.19 -1.73 5.21
N LEU A 5 16.20 -1.67 4.35
CA LEU A 5 17.34 -2.59 4.36
C LEU A 5 18.13 -2.42 5.66
N ARG A 6 18.37 -3.55 6.34
CA ARG A 6 19.24 -3.65 7.52
C ARG A 6 20.62 -4.22 7.19
N ASP A 7 20.74 -4.86 6.04
CA ASP A 7 21.95 -5.52 5.53
C ASP A 7 22.64 -4.67 4.45
N ASP A 8 23.78 -5.15 3.95
CA ASP A 8 24.58 -4.46 2.94
C ASP A 8 23.80 -4.22 1.65
N ASN A 9 23.91 -2.99 1.13
CA ASN A 9 23.28 -2.61 -0.12
C ASN A 9 24.07 -3.20 -1.30
N PRO A 10 23.48 -4.07 -2.15
CA PRO A 10 24.20 -4.72 -3.25
C PRO A 10 24.58 -3.76 -4.39
N TYR A 11 24.12 -2.51 -4.34
CA TYR A 11 24.43 -1.46 -5.32
C TYR A 11 25.44 -0.47 -4.75
N GLU A 12 26.42 -0.06 -5.56
CA GLU A 12 27.45 0.90 -5.14
C GLU A 12 26.84 2.28 -4.87
N THR A 13 25.85 2.67 -5.67
CA THR A 13 25.14 3.94 -5.50
C THR A 13 23.62 3.78 -5.46
N ARG A 14 22.95 4.80 -4.90
CA ARG A 14 21.47 4.85 -4.95
C ARG A 14 20.95 5.01 -6.36
N SER A 15 21.65 5.76 -7.21
CA SER A 15 21.26 5.97 -8.60
C SER A 15 21.32 4.67 -9.40
N GLU A 16 22.34 3.82 -9.21
CA GLU A 16 22.36 2.48 -9.81
C GLU A 16 21.19 1.62 -9.35
N MET A 17 20.86 1.63 -8.06
CA MET A 17 19.71 0.89 -7.54
C MET A 17 18.39 1.34 -8.19
N PHE A 18 18.20 2.65 -8.38
CA PHE A 18 17.02 3.17 -9.08
C PHE A 18 17.02 2.77 -10.55
N GLU A 19 18.15 2.87 -11.24
CA GLU A 19 18.27 2.50 -12.65
C GLU A 19 17.95 1.01 -12.88
N ALA A 20 18.52 0.12 -12.07
CA ALA A 20 18.21 -1.31 -12.11
C ALA A 20 16.72 -1.59 -11.85
N PHE A 21 16.11 -0.87 -10.90
CA PHE A 21 14.68 -1.00 -10.62
C PHE A 21 13.82 -0.52 -11.79
N LYS A 22 14.14 0.63 -12.41
CA LYS A 22 13.42 1.13 -13.58
C LYS A 22 13.44 0.13 -14.73
N GLN A 23 14.62 -0.42 -15.05
CA GLN A 23 14.77 -1.43 -16.12
C GLN A 23 13.89 -2.67 -15.88
N SER A 24 13.76 -3.10 -14.62
CA SER A 24 12.89 -4.22 -14.26
C SER A 24 11.40 -3.90 -14.43
N VAL A 25 11.00 -2.65 -14.16
CA VAL A 25 9.58 -2.23 -14.18
C VAL A 25 9.12 -1.77 -15.56
N SER A 26 10.00 -1.26 -16.42
CA SER A 26 9.65 -0.71 -17.75
C SER A 26 8.82 -1.68 -18.59
N GLY A 27 9.13 -2.98 -18.57
CA GLY A 27 8.36 -3.98 -19.31
C GLY A 27 6.87 -4.07 -18.92
N PHE A 28 6.54 -3.81 -17.65
CA PHE A 28 5.15 -3.74 -17.21
C PHE A 28 4.46 -2.46 -17.69
N GLN A 29 5.18 -1.35 -17.76
CA GLN A 29 4.66 -0.09 -18.30
C GLN A 29 4.39 -0.21 -19.80
N ASP A 30 5.38 -0.71 -20.57
CA ASP A 30 5.26 -0.89 -22.02
C ASP A 30 4.14 -1.88 -22.39
N GLY A 31 3.91 -2.88 -21.53
CA GLY A 31 2.80 -3.83 -21.66
C GLY A 31 1.45 -3.34 -21.17
N ASN A 32 1.33 -2.08 -20.70
CA ASN A 32 0.14 -1.52 -20.05
C ASN A 32 -0.40 -2.36 -18.88
N LYS A 33 0.52 -2.96 -18.11
CA LYS A 33 0.25 -3.80 -16.93
C LYS A 33 0.71 -3.16 -15.62
N LEU A 34 1.25 -1.94 -15.67
CA LEU A 34 1.68 -1.19 -14.49
C LEU A 34 0.60 -0.19 -14.05
N ALA A 35 -0.06 -0.47 -12.92
CA ALA A 35 -0.98 0.49 -12.33
C ALA A 35 -0.24 1.68 -11.68
N MET A 36 0.78 1.36 -10.86
CA MET A 36 1.63 2.30 -10.11
C MET A 36 2.80 1.56 -9.45
N ILE A 37 3.80 2.32 -9.00
CA ILE A 37 4.90 1.88 -8.16
C ILE A 37 4.62 2.29 -6.71
N LEU A 38 4.56 1.33 -5.79
CA LEU A 38 4.41 1.59 -4.37
C LEU A 38 5.76 1.92 -3.71
N VAL A 39 5.84 3.09 -3.10
CA VAL A 39 6.95 3.56 -2.28
C VAL A 39 6.46 3.65 -0.84
N GLN A 40 6.54 2.53 -0.12
CA GLN A 40 6.26 2.45 1.31
C GLN A 40 7.48 2.90 2.11
N PHE A 41 7.29 3.86 3.02
CA PHE A 41 8.30 4.30 3.98
C PHE A 41 8.15 3.60 5.34
N PRO A 42 9.26 3.41 6.09
CA PRO A 42 9.22 2.72 7.37
C PRO A 42 8.60 3.60 8.48
N PRO A 43 8.22 3.02 9.63
CA PRO A 43 7.59 3.76 10.72
C PRO A 43 8.48 4.80 11.41
N TRP A 44 9.80 4.79 11.17
CA TRP A 44 10.73 5.84 11.64
C TRP A 44 10.92 6.99 10.63
N PHE A 45 10.20 6.98 9.51
CA PHE A 45 10.22 8.05 8.51
C PHE A 45 9.20 9.13 8.89
N ASP A 46 9.62 10.07 9.72
CA ASP A 46 8.81 11.15 10.25
C ASP A 46 8.57 12.31 9.27
N CYS A 47 7.61 13.18 9.58
CA CYS A 47 7.33 14.39 8.82
C CYS A 47 8.39 15.47 9.10
N SER A 48 9.51 15.41 8.38
CA SER A 48 10.63 16.34 8.51
C SER A 48 11.09 16.87 7.14
N VAL A 49 11.75 18.04 7.12
CA VAL A 49 12.27 18.66 5.87
C VAL A 49 13.19 17.72 5.11
N LYS A 50 14.05 16.98 5.84
CA LYS A 50 14.94 15.96 5.27
C LYS A 50 14.15 14.89 4.51
N ASN A 51 13.07 14.40 5.09
CA ASN A 51 12.26 13.33 4.51
C ASN A 51 11.38 13.84 3.37
N VAL A 52 10.86 15.07 3.43
CA VAL A 52 10.19 15.73 2.30
C VAL A 52 11.14 15.86 1.11
N ASN A 53 12.38 16.31 1.33
CA ASN A 53 13.39 16.39 0.27
C ASN A 53 13.74 15.00 -0.29
N TYR A 54 13.72 13.97 0.54
CA TYR A 54 13.94 12.60 0.08
C TYR A 54 12.79 12.11 -0.83
N ILE A 55 11.55 12.42 -0.50
CA ILE A 55 10.39 12.09 -1.36
C ILE A 55 10.52 12.79 -2.72
N ARG A 56 10.94 14.06 -2.75
CA ARG A 56 11.21 14.79 -4.01
C ARG A 56 12.31 14.12 -4.83
N TYR A 57 13.38 13.66 -4.19
CA TYR A 57 14.42 12.89 -4.85
C TYR A 57 13.86 11.60 -5.45
N VAL A 58 13.02 10.85 -4.72
CA VAL A 58 12.34 9.65 -5.26
C VAL A 58 11.48 10.01 -6.48
N LYS A 59 10.74 11.12 -6.45
CA LYS A 59 9.97 11.60 -7.62
C LYS A 59 10.86 11.80 -8.84
N GLN A 60 12.02 12.45 -8.66
CA GLN A 60 12.96 12.68 -9.76
C GLN A 60 13.52 11.36 -10.31
N GLN A 61 13.81 10.38 -9.46
CA GLN A 61 14.36 9.10 -9.91
C GLN A 61 13.34 8.21 -10.63
N LEU A 62 12.04 8.44 -10.44
CA LEU A 62 10.95 7.61 -10.97
C LEU A 62 9.93 8.45 -11.76
N GLU A 63 10.35 9.57 -12.35
CA GLU A 63 9.44 10.58 -12.91
C GLU A 63 8.51 10.05 -14.01
N GLU A 64 8.96 9.04 -14.74
CA GLU A 64 8.25 8.38 -15.85
C GLU A 64 7.16 7.39 -15.40
N PHE A 65 7.05 7.11 -14.08
CA PHE A 65 6.11 6.14 -13.53
C PHE A 65 5.04 6.79 -12.64
N PRO A 66 3.81 6.25 -12.55
CA PRO A 66 2.87 6.61 -11.49
C PRO A 66 3.39 6.10 -10.14
N ILE A 67 3.49 6.99 -9.14
CA ILE A 67 4.08 6.64 -7.83
C ILE A 67 3.03 6.77 -6.73
N ALA A 68 2.84 5.70 -5.98
CA ALA A 68 2.06 5.68 -4.75
C ALA A 68 2.95 5.83 -3.52
N ILE A 69 2.62 6.77 -2.63
CA ILE A 69 3.36 7.02 -1.39
C ILE A 69 2.56 6.46 -0.22
N GLU A 70 3.22 5.64 0.60
CA GLU A 70 2.66 5.13 1.85
C GLU A 70 3.51 5.55 3.04
N PHE A 71 2.87 6.26 3.97
CA PHE A 71 3.45 6.63 5.25
C PHE A 71 3.04 5.64 6.33
N ARG A 72 3.98 5.35 7.23
CA ARG A 72 3.79 4.46 8.40
C ARG A 72 4.10 5.14 9.72
N ASN A 73 4.23 6.47 9.68
CA ASN A 73 4.50 7.31 10.84
C ASN A 73 3.39 8.37 10.97
N SER A 74 2.75 8.44 12.14
CA SER A 74 1.59 9.31 12.38
C SER A 74 1.89 10.81 12.26
N THR A 75 3.16 11.24 12.35
CA THR A 75 3.53 12.66 12.28
C THR A 75 3.20 13.29 10.92
N TRP A 76 3.04 12.51 9.86
CA TRP A 76 2.55 12.99 8.56
C TRP A 76 1.06 13.39 8.58
N TYR A 77 0.32 12.88 9.56
CA TYR A 77 -1.12 13.08 9.70
C TYR A 77 -1.51 13.69 11.06
N SER A 78 -0.57 14.36 11.74
CA SER A 78 -0.92 15.18 12.90
C SER A 78 -1.88 16.30 12.48
N GLU A 79 -2.60 16.85 13.45
CA GLU A 79 -3.64 17.87 13.23
C GLU A 79 -3.14 19.07 12.41
N ASP A 80 -1.90 19.50 12.66
CA ASP A 80 -1.23 20.60 11.98
C ASP A 80 -0.59 20.22 10.63
N ARG A 81 -0.35 18.93 10.36
CA ARG A 81 0.39 18.47 9.16
C ARG A 81 -0.47 17.80 8.12
N LYS A 82 -1.59 17.17 8.48
CA LYS A 82 -2.42 16.40 7.57
C LYS A 82 -2.74 17.16 6.27
N ALA A 83 -3.24 18.39 6.39
CA ALA A 83 -3.61 19.20 5.22
C ALA A 83 -2.41 19.54 4.34
N GLU A 84 -1.25 19.80 4.94
CA GLU A 84 -0.01 20.10 4.22
C GLU A 84 0.54 18.87 3.51
N THR A 85 0.50 17.70 4.16
CA THR A 85 0.89 16.43 3.58
C THR A 85 0.05 16.09 2.35
N ILE A 86 -1.28 16.18 2.46
CA ILE A 86 -2.18 15.90 1.33
C ILE A 86 -1.95 16.89 0.18
N ARG A 87 -1.79 18.19 0.49
CA ARG A 87 -1.45 19.21 -0.51
C ARG A 87 -0.13 18.91 -1.21
N PHE A 88 0.92 18.57 -0.45
CA PHE A 88 2.22 18.21 -0.98
C PHE A 88 2.15 17.00 -1.93
N LEU A 89 1.45 15.93 -1.53
CA LEU A 89 1.25 14.76 -2.39
C LEU A 89 0.56 15.13 -3.70
N LYS A 90 -0.48 15.97 -3.63
CA LYS A 90 -1.23 16.44 -4.81
C LYS A 90 -0.36 17.30 -5.74
N GLU A 91 0.37 18.27 -5.19
CA GLU A 91 1.26 19.16 -5.96
C GLU A 91 2.41 18.41 -6.64
N GLN A 92 2.89 17.32 -6.05
CA GLN A 92 3.95 16.48 -6.64
C GLN A 92 3.41 15.37 -7.56
N GLY A 93 2.08 15.25 -7.70
CA GLY A 93 1.44 14.22 -8.53
C GLY A 93 1.62 12.80 -7.99
N PHE A 94 1.69 12.64 -6.67
CA PHE A 94 1.72 11.32 -6.03
C PHE A 94 0.32 10.75 -5.83
N ILE A 95 0.21 9.44 -5.96
CA ILE A 95 -0.95 8.66 -5.56
C ILE A 95 -0.89 8.46 -4.04
N HIS A 96 -1.89 8.94 -3.31
CA HIS A 96 -1.98 8.73 -1.88
C HIS A 96 -2.34 7.27 -1.59
N THR A 97 -1.55 6.63 -0.73
CA THR A 97 -1.89 5.32 -0.18
C THR A 97 -2.60 5.49 1.15
N VAL A 98 -3.87 5.09 1.20
CA VAL A 98 -4.72 5.06 2.39
C VAL A 98 -4.51 3.72 3.09
N CYS A 99 -3.99 3.76 4.32
CA CYS A 99 -3.72 2.55 5.10
C CYS A 99 -4.82 2.28 6.13
N ASP A 100 -5.28 1.03 6.18
CA ASP A 100 -5.95 0.49 7.36
C ASP A 100 -4.95 -0.33 8.15
N GLU A 101 -4.67 0.10 9.38
CA GLU A 101 -3.73 -0.55 10.27
C GLU A 101 -4.09 -0.29 11.75
N PRO A 102 -3.53 -1.06 12.70
CA PRO A 102 -3.85 -0.91 14.10
C PRO A 102 -3.40 0.47 14.59
N GLN A 103 -4.26 1.17 15.35
CA GLN A 103 -3.94 2.47 15.94
C GLN A 103 -3.04 2.28 17.17
N ALA A 104 -1.78 1.96 16.91
CA ALA A 104 -0.83 1.39 17.87
C ALA A 104 0.30 2.36 18.28
N GLY A 105 0.20 3.65 17.94
CA GLY A 105 1.15 4.69 18.36
C GLY A 105 1.74 5.45 17.17
N VAL A 106 2.95 5.99 17.33
CA VAL A 106 3.58 6.80 16.28
C VAL A 106 3.92 6.01 15.02
N GLY A 107 4.17 4.70 15.14
CA GLY A 107 4.43 3.79 14.02
C GLY A 107 3.17 3.24 13.35
N SER A 108 2.07 3.98 13.42
CA SER A 108 0.82 3.69 12.73
C SER A 108 0.17 4.98 12.24
N VAL A 109 -0.60 4.92 11.15
CA VAL A 109 -1.31 6.07 10.57
C VAL A 109 -2.83 5.86 10.63
N PRO A 110 -3.63 6.95 10.68
CA PRO A 110 -5.08 6.84 10.60
C PRO A 110 -5.54 6.51 9.18
N PHE A 111 -6.76 6.00 9.06
CA PHE A 111 -7.41 5.84 7.75
C PHE A 111 -7.85 7.21 7.21
N VAL A 112 -7.12 7.76 6.24
CA VAL A 112 -7.37 9.09 5.67
C VAL A 112 -8.02 8.97 4.29
N VAL A 113 -9.34 9.19 4.22
CA VAL A 113 -10.15 9.16 2.97
C VAL A 113 -9.90 10.42 2.14
N GLU A 114 -8.73 10.52 1.51
CA GLU A 114 -8.34 11.64 0.64
C GLU A 114 -7.68 11.12 -0.62
N ALA A 115 -8.02 11.69 -1.77
CA ALA A 115 -7.37 11.41 -3.04
C ALA A 115 -6.49 12.59 -3.49
N THR A 116 -5.27 12.29 -3.92
CA THR A 116 -4.28 13.29 -4.38
C THR A 116 -3.96 13.16 -5.87
N HIS A 117 -4.54 12.17 -6.54
CA HIS A 117 -4.36 11.83 -7.95
C HIS A 117 -5.68 11.27 -8.50
N GLU A 118 -5.78 11.07 -9.81
CA GLU A 118 -6.92 10.33 -10.41
C GLU A 118 -6.97 8.85 -10.00
N LYS A 119 -5.92 8.35 -9.32
CA LYS A 119 -5.87 7.01 -8.74
C LYS A 119 -5.71 7.15 -7.22
N ALA A 120 -6.24 6.20 -6.46
CA ALA A 120 -5.94 6.04 -5.04
C ALA A 120 -5.60 4.57 -4.74
N LEU A 121 -4.75 4.36 -3.73
CA LEU A 121 -4.37 3.02 -3.27
C LEU A 121 -4.88 2.82 -1.84
N VAL A 122 -5.65 1.78 -1.58
CA VAL A 122 -6.06 1.38 -0.23
C VAL A 122 -5.30 0.10 0.13
N ARG A 123 -4.58 0.11 1.25
CA ARG A 123 -3.87 -1.07 1.75
C ARG A 123 -4.35 -1.44 3.14
N ILE A 124 -4.78 -2.70 3.26
CA ILE A 124 -5.49 -3.21 4.43
C ILE A 124 -4.59 -4.19 5.16
N HIS A 125 -4.03 -3.79 6.31
CA HIS A 125 -2.97 -4.54 7.00
C HIS A 125 -3.45 -5.44 8.15
N GLY A 126 -4.72 -5.36 8.54
CA GLY A 126 -5.22 -5.92 9.79
C GLY A 126 -5.13 -4.91 10.93
N ARG A 127 -5.88 -5.18 12.03
CA ARG A 127 -5.94 -4.30 13.21
C ARG A 127 -5.41 -4.94 14.50
N ASN A 128 -4.51 -5.92 14.37
CA ASN A 128 -3.86 -6.58 15.52
C ASN A 128 -2.86 -5.67 16.25
N VAL A 129 -3.34 -4.91 17.25
CA VAL A 129 -2.53 -3.96 18.04
C VAL A 129 -1.38 -4.64 18.80
N TYR A 130 -1.61 -5.84 19.35
CA TYR A 130 -0.60 -6.54 20.15
C TYR A 130 0.58 -7.00 19.30
N GLY A 131 0.31 -7.59 18.12
CA GLY A 131 1.33 -7.96 17.15
C GLY A 131 2.08 -6.75 16.58
N TRP A 132 1.44 -5.58 16.53
CA TRP A 132 2.04 -4.36 16.00
C TRP A 132 3.10 -3.74 16.91
N ARG A 133 2.86 -3.76 18.23
CA ARG A 133 3.75 -3.14 19.23
C ARG A 133 4.91 -4.04 19.64
N ASN A 134 4.70 -5.37 19.66
CA ASN A 134 5.70 -6.34 20.09
C ASN A 134 6.59 -6.79 18.93
N SER A 135 7.34 -5.86 18.33
CA SER A 135 8.36 -6.17 17.32
C SER A 135 9.68 -6.72 17.91
N GLY A 136 9.68 -7.11 19.19
CA GLY A 136 10.86 -7.59 19.92
C GLY A 136 10.81 -9.10 20.17
N SER A 137 11.84 -9.79 19.66
CA SER A 137 12.35 -11.07 20.18
C SER A 137 11.58 -12.38 19.90
N THR A 138 10.81 -12.49 18.82
CA THR A 138 10.37 -13.79 18.30
C THR A 138 10.47 -13.85 16.77
N GLU A 139 10.94 -14.98 16.23
CA GLU A 139 11.12 -15.23 14.79
C GLU A 139 9.84 -15.02 13.97
N ASN A 140 8.65 -14.98 14.61
CA ASN A 140 7.33 -14.91 13.95
C ASN A 140 6.64 -13.54 14.03
N TRP A 141 7.32 -12.46 14.41
CA TRP A 141 6.65 -11.15 14.61
C TRP A 141 5.92 -10.62 13.37
N ARG A 142 6.42 -10.89 12.15
CA ARG A 142 5.74 -10.50 10.91
C ARG A 142 4.43 -11.28 10.70
N GLU A 143 4.43 -12.56 11.06
CA GLU A 143 3.24 -13.41 10.97
C GLU A 143 2.17 -12.90 11.94
N VAL A 144 2.55 -12.60 13.18
CA VAL A 144 1.59 -12.10 14.18
C VAL A 144 1.06 -10.70 13.82
N ARG A 145 1.90 -9.82 13.25
CA ARG A 145 1.52 -8.46 12.89
C ARG A 145 0.37 -8.40 11.87
N PHE A 146 0.38 -9.29 10.88
CA PHE A 146 -0.63 -9.34 9.82
C PHE A 146 -1.73 -10.39 10.07
N LEU A 147 -1.73 -11.04 11.24
CA LEU A 147 -2.75 -12.01 11.63
C LEU A 147 -4.00 -11.27 12.13
N TYR A 148 -4.93 -11.05 11.21
CA TYR A 148 -6.21 -10.41 11.51
C TYR A 148 -7.27 -10.86 10.50
N ASP A 149 -8.38 -11.37 11.01
CA ASP A 149 -9.57 -11.67 10.21
C ASP A 149 -10.59 -10.55 10.43
N TYR A 150 -10.95 -9.84 9.36
CA TYR A 150 -11.90 -8.74 9.48
C TYR A 150 -13.31 -9.30 9.62
N ASN A 151 -14.07 -8.75 10.56
CA ASN A 151 -15.47 -9.12 10.66
C ASN A 151 -16.33 -8.33 9.64
N GLU A 152 -17.59 -8.73 9.53
CA GLU A 152 -18.54 -8.15 8.56
C GLU A 152 -18.78 -6.64 8.79
N GLU A 153 -18.85 -6.18 10.05
CA GLU A 153 -19.03 -4.78 10.39
C GLU A 153 -17.83 -3.94 9.93
N GLU A 154 -16.61 -4.43 10.18
CA GLU A 154 -15.39 -3.75 9.76
C GLU A 154 -15.25 -3.68 8.24
N LEU A 155 -15.60 -4.75 7.53
CA LEU A 155 -15.60 -4.76 6.07
C LEU A 155 -16.70 -3.86 5.49
N THR A 156 -17.85 -3.75 6.17
CA THR A 156 -18.93 -2.84 5.77
C THR A 156 -18.48 -1.38 5.92
N ASP A 157 -17.86 -1.01 7.04
CA ASP A 157 -17.25 0.30 7.24
C ASP A 157 -16.16 0.58 6.19
N MET A 158 -15.31 -0.41 5.90
CA MET A 158 -14.29 -0.32 4.85
C MET A 158 -14.91 -0.05 3.47
N ALA A 159 -15.97 -0.77 3.09
CA ALA A 159 -16.67 -0.57 1.83
C ALA A 159 -17.23 0.85 1.71
N ASN A 160 -17.83 1.39 2.78
CA ASN A 160 -18.35 2.75 2.80
C ASN A 160 -17.24 3.80 2.64
N LYS A 161 -16.08 3.59 3.27
CA LYS A 161 -14.90 4.46 3.12
C LYS A 161 -14.34 4.42 1.70
N ILE A 162 -14.26 3.23 1.09
CA ILE A 162 -13.83 3.05 -0.31
C ILE A 162 -14.78 3.76 -1.26
N ARG A 163 -16.10 3.59 -1.10
CA ARG A 163 -17.10 4.33 -1.90
C ARG A 163 -16.99 5.85 -1.78
N ASN A 164 -16.55 6.36 -0.63
CA ASN A 164 -16.28 7.79 -0.48
C ASN A 164 -15.01 8.21 -1.22
N LEU A 165 -14.00 7.34 -1.27
CA LEU A 165 -12.77 7.58 -2.04
C LEU A 165 -13.00 7.53 -3.56
N GLU A 166 -13.90 6.65 -4.03
CA GLU A 166 -14.33 6.58 -5.44
C GLU A 166 -14.99 7.87 -5.93
N LYS A 167 -15.58 8.67 -5.04
CA LYS A 167 -16.12 10.00 -5.41
C LYS A 167 -15.02 11.04 -5.63
N LEU A 168 -13.79 10.78 -5.19
CA LEU A 168 -12.68 11.73 -5.19
C LEU A 168 -11.63 11.44 -6.28
N CYS A 169 -11.66 10.26 -6.91
CA CYS A 169 -10.72 9.85 -7.94
C CYS A 169 -11.40 8.92 -8.97
N LYS A 170 -10.72 8.61 -10.08
CA LYS A 170 -11.26 7.76 -11.15
C LYS A 170 -11.13 6.27 -10.85
N GLU A 171 -10.03 5.87 -10.22
CA GLU A 171 -9.71 4.47 -9.96
C GLU A 171 -9.23 4.28 -8.52
N VAL A 172 -9.82 3.31 -7.81
CA VAL A 172 -9.38 2.89 -6.48
C VAL A 172 -8.83 1.47 -6.55
N PHE A 173 -7.57 1.32 -6.14
CA PHE A 173 -6.90 0.02 -6.06
C PHE A 173 -6.92 -0.43 -4.60
N VAL A 174 -7.44 -1.63 -4.33
CA VAL A 174 -7.54 -2.17 -2.96
C VAL A 174 -6.67 -3.41 -2.83
N LEU A 175 -5.77 -3.42 -1.84
CA LEU A 175 -4.89 -4.55 -1.54
C LEU A 175 -5.03 -4.98 -0.09
N PHE A 176 -5.43 -6.23 0.10
CA PHE A 176 -5.34 -6.89 1.40
C PHE A 176 -3.91 -7.38 1.63
N ASN A 177 -3.38 -7.08 2.81
CA ASN A 177 -2.04 -7.44 3.27
C ASN A 177 -2.07 -8.08 4.66
N ASN A 178 -3.24 -8.44 5.18
CA ASN A 178 -3.45 -9.29 6.37
C ASN A 178 -3.29 -10.78 6.01
N ASN A 179 -2.17 -11.13 5.37
CA ASN A 179 -1.97 -12.44 4.73
C ASN A 179 -1.70 -13.57 5.73
N SER A 180 -1.36 -13.27 6.98
CA SER A 180 -1.15 -14.29 7.98
C SER A 180 -2.47 -15.00 8.31
N GLY A 181 -2.43 -16.33 8.41
CA GLY A 181 -3.65 -17.13 8.63
C GLY A 181 -4.52 -17.32 7.39
N HIS A 182 -4.08 -16.86 6.21
CA HIS A 182 -4.81 -16.98 4.92
C HIS A 182 -6.12 -16.18 4.84
N HIS A 183 -6.37 -15.24 5.77
CA HIS A 183 -7.60 -14.46 5.84
C HIS A 183 -7.78 -13.42 4.72
N ALA A 184 -6.69 -12.96 4.10
CA ALA A 184 -6.74 -11.89 3.11
C ALA A 184 -7.63 -12.21 1.90
N ALA A 185 -7.63 -13.46 1.42
CA ALA A 185 -8.40 -13.86 0.23
C ALA A 185 -9.91 -13.85 0.51
N ASP A 186 -10.34 -14.43 1.63
CA ASP A 186 -11.75 -14.48 2.02
C ASP A 186 -12.28 -13.08 2.35
N ASN A 187 -11.48 -12.26 3.05
CA ASN A 187 -11.81 -10.87 3.31
C ASN A 187 -11.96 -10.06 2.02
N ALA A 188 -11.05 -10.24 1.06
CA ALA A 188 -11.14 -9.61 -0.24
C ALA A 188 -12.40 -10.03 -1.01
N LYS A 189 -12.79 -11.31 -0.94
CA LYS A 189 -14.01 -11.81 -1.58
C LYS A 189 -15.28 -11.27 -0.92
N THR A 190 -15.31 -11.14 0.39
CA THR A 190 -16.42 -10.52 1.11
C THR A 190 -16.53 -9.04 0.74
N LEU A 191 -15.42 -8.30 0.75
CA LEU A 191 -15.42 -6.89 0.34
C LEU A 191 -15.82 -6.72 -1.13
N GLN A 192 -15.34 -7.60 -2.02
CA GLN A 192 -15.72 -7.61 -3.45
C GLN A 192 -17.25 -7.70 -3.61
N LYS A 193 -17.91 -8.59 -2.85
CA LYS A 193 -19.38 -8.73 -2.86
C LYS A 193 -20.06 -7.48 -2.31
N MET A 194 -19.57 -6.93 -1.20
CA MET A 194 -20.12 -5.71 -0.60
C MET A 194 -20.03 -4.49 -1.51
N LEU A 195 -18.99 -4.42 -2.34
CA LEU A 195 -18.77 -3.38 -3.34
C LEU A 195 -19.44 -3.69 -4.69
N GLU A 196 -20.10 -4.85 -4.83
CA GLU A 196 -20.79 -5.27 -6.05
C GLU A 196 -19.87 -5.31 -7.28
N LEU A 197 -18.62 -5.75 -7.10
CA LEU A 197 -17.61 -5.79 -8.16
C LEU A 197 -17.66 -7.11 -8.93
N GLU A 198 -17.80 -7.01 -10.25
CA GLU A 198 -17.67 -8.12 -11.20
C GLU A 198 -16.42 -7.92 -12.07
N PHE A 199 -15.72 -9.02 -12.37
CA PHE A 199 -14.50 -9.00 -13.18
C PHE A 199 -14.65 -9.95 -14.37
N ASP A 200 -14.62 -9.39 -15.57
CA ASP A 200 -14.64 -10.13 -16.83
C ASP A 200 -13.22 -10.37 -17.37
N GLY A 201 -13.07 -11.38 -18.24
CA GLY A 201 -11.81 -11.60 -18.97
C GLY A 201 -10.64 -12.10 -18.10
N LEU A 202 -10.89 -12.55 -16.87
CA LEU A 202 -9.90 -13.28 -16.08
C LEU A 202 -9.48 -14.52 -16.86
N SER A 203 -8.17 -14.79 -16.90
CA SER A 203 -7.67 -16.01 -17.55
C SER A 203 -8.39 -17.21 -16.92
N PRO A 204 -9.01 -18.09 -17.73
CA PRO A 204 -9.67 -19.27 -17.19
C PRO A 204 -8.65 -20.03 -16.33
N LYS A 205 -9.12 -20.64 -15.24
CA LYS A 205 -8.30 -21.60 -14.48
C LYS A 205 -7.69 -22.55 -15.51
N GLN A 206 -6.36 -22.62 -15.53
CA GLN A 206 -5.65 -23.58 -16.34
C GLN A 206 -6.17 -24.95 -15.91
N LEU A 207 -6.97 -25.60 -16.76
CA LEU A 207 -7.42 -26.96 -16.52
C LEU A 207 -6.16 -27.81 -16.41
N ASP A 208 -6.03 -28.54 -15.30
CA ASP A 208 -4.92 -29.46 -15.15
C ASP A 208 -5.01 -30.50 -16.28
N PHE A 209 -3.87 -30.89 -16.86
CA PHE A 209 -3.83 -31.70 -18.09
C PHE A 209 -4.55 -33.05 -17.98
N PHE A 210 -4.89 -33.47 -16.75
CA PHE A 210 -5.50 -34.74 -16.41
C PHE A 210 -6.91 -34.61 -15.79
N GLU A 211 -7.47 -33.40 -15.66
CA GLU A 211 -8.83 -33.19 -15.13
C GLU A 211 -9.90 -33.23 -16.24
N GLY A 212 -9.83 -34.24 -17.11
CA GLY A 212 -10.91 -34.61 -18.02
C GLY A 212 -11.43 -35.99 -17.64
N GLU A 213 -12.69 -36.07 -17.21
CA GLU A 213 -13.38 -37.34 -16.97
C GLU A 213 -13.38 -38.20 -18.25
N PHE A 214 -13.07 -39.49 -18.10
CA PHE A 214 -13.32 -40.53 -19.11
C PHE A 214 -14.78 -41.00 -19.05
#